data_AF-A0A7Y3DFE6-F1
#
_entry.id   AF-A0A7Y3DFE6-F1
#
_cell.length_a   1.000
_cell.length_b   1.000
_cell.length_c   1.000
_cell.angle_alpha   90.00
_cell.angle_beta   90.00
_cell.angle_gamma   90.00
#
_symmetry.space_group_name_H-M   'P 1'
#
loop_
_entity.id
_entity.type
_entity.pdbx_description
1 polymer ?
#
loop_
_entity_poly.entity_id
_entity_poly.type
_entity_poly.pdbx_seq_one_letter_code
_entity_poly.pdbx_strand_id
1 'polypeptide(L)'
;MITTACRHVPVAVAGLEVVSCETCGEVSWYRKGQWLDPAEGMAELFGQYDLVGRLEALSAPAPEVLLYRPPSGRWRSHLDAFPKRIWLEVSPELWLSHDDEHLLLAPANPLHMENLTRGA
;
A
#
# COMPACT_ATOMS: atom_id res chain seq x y z
N MET A 1 29.80 7.44 -5.84
CA MET A 1 28.36 7.40 -5.54
C MET A 1 27.75 6.37 -6.47
N ILE A 2 27.37 5.20 -5.94
CA ILE A 2 26.62 4.22 -6.74
C ILE A 2 25.20 4.78 -6.77
N THR A 3 24.79 5.34 -7.89
CA THR A 3 23.37 5.61 -8.14
C THR A 3 22.70 4.25 -8.29
N THR A 4 22.09 3.75 -7.24
CA THR A 4 21.17 2.61 -7.33
C THR A 4 20.08 3.03 -8.32
N ALA A 5 20.06 2.40 -9.50
CA ALA A 5 19.08 2.71 -10.52
C ALA A 5 17.70 2.29 -10.01
N CYS A 6 16.75 3.21 -9.93
CA CYS A 6 15.37 2.90 -9.59
C CYS A 6 14.81 1.90 -10.62
N ARG A 7 14.27 0.80 -10.13
CA ARG A 7 13.67 -0.25 -10.97
C ARG A 7 12.16 -0.29 -10.76
N HIS A 8 11.43 0.15 -11.77
CA HIS A 8 9.97 0.13 -11.82
C HIS A 8 9.52 -1.03 -12.69
N VAL A 9 9.22 -2.18 -12.07
CA VAL A 9 8.71 -3.37 -12.79
C VAL A 9 7.26 -3.61 -12.39
N PRO A 10 6.34 -3.74 -13.36
CA PRO A 10 4.95 -4.05 -13.06
C PRO A 10 4.81 -5.48 -12.57
N VAL A 11 4.01 -5.66 -11.52
CA VAL A 11 3.57 -6.95 -11.00
C VAL A 11 2.06 -7.05 -11.17
N ALA A 12 1.60 -8.08 -11.87
CA ALA A 12 0.17 -8.29 -12.09
C ALA A 12 -0.48 -8.95 -10.86
N VAL A 13 -1.55 -8.35 -10.34
CA VAL A 13 -2.28 -8.82 -9.17
C VAL A 13 -3.75 -8.43 -9.28
N ALA A 14 -4.66 -9.39 -9.08
CA ALA A 14 -6.12 -9.15 -9.09
C ALA A 14 -6.67 -8.37 -10.31
N GLY A 15 -6.03 -8.48 -11.49
CA GLY A 15 -6.44 -7.74 -12.69
C GLY A 15 -5.97 -6.28 -12.73
N LEU A 16 -5.00 -5.93 -11.89
CA LEU A 16 -4.22 -4.70 -11.87
C LEU A 16 -2.76 -4.98 -12.15
N GLU A 17 -2.03 -3.99 -12.63
CA GLU A 17 -0.58 -3.97 -12.64
C GLU A 17 -0.11 -2.95 -11.59
N VAL A 18 0.66 -3.43 -10.61
CA VAL A 18 1.24 -2.59 -9.56
C VAL A 18 2.71 -2.37 -9.87
N VAL A 19 3.13 -1.11 -9.89
CA VAL A 19 4.54 -0.72 -10.00
C VAL A 19 4.94 -0.12 -8.67
N SER A 20 5.83 -0.80 -7.95
CA SER A 20 6.38 -0.33 -6.68
C SER A 20 7.91 -0.28 -6.76
N CYS A 21 8.53 0.67 -6.05
CA CYS A 21 9.99 0.80 -6.03
C CYS A 21 10.49 1.06 -4.62
N GLU A 22 11.29 0.12 -4.11
CA GLU A 22 11.92 0.23 -2.79
C GLU A 22 12.94 1.36 -2.68
N THR A 23 13.48 1.85 -3.82
CA THR A 23 14.54 2.87 -3.84
C THR A 23 13.99 4.29 -3.75
N CYS A 24 12.94 4.61 -4.51
CA CYS A 24 12.29 5.93 -4.43
C CYS A 24 11.08 5.95 -3.50
N GLY A 25 10.60 4.77 -3.06
CA GLY A 25 9.44 4.68 -2.17
C GLY A 25 8.11 4.96 -2.88
N GLU A 26 8.05 4.92 -4.20
CA GLU A 26 6.81 5.22 -4.95
C GLU A 26 6.03 3.94 -5.25
N VAL A 27 4.71 4.09 -5.36
CA VAL A 27 3.82 3.04 -5.86
C VAL A 27 2.75 3.61 -6.79
N SER A 28 2.29 2.76 -7.71
CA SER A 28 1.48 3.15 -8.84
C SER A 28 0.65 1.98 -9.35
N TRP A 29 -0.57 2.26 -9.81
CA TRP A 29 -1.52 1.25 -10.28
C TRP A 29 -1.95 1.51 -11.72
N TYR A 30 -2.06 0.43 -12.48
CA TYR A 30 -2.50 0.47 -13.85
C TYR A 30 -3.54 -0.61 -14.12
N ARG A 31 -4.40 -0.31 -15.09
CA ARG A 31 -5.33 -1.27 -15.68
C ARG A 31 -5.52 -0.95 -17.15
N LYS A 32 -5.35 -1.97 -18.00
CA LYS A 32 -5.64 -1.86 -19.45
C LYS A 32 -4.96 -0.65 -20.12
N GLY A 33 -3.72 -0.34 -19.71
CA GLY A 33 -2.96 0.78 -20.24
C GLY A 33 -3.34 2.17 -19.68
N GLN A 34 -4.19 2.23 -18.65
CA GLN A 34 -4.55 3.46 -17.97
C GLN A 34 -4.02 3.45 -16.54
N TRP A 35 -3.53 4.62 -16.11
CA TRP A 35 -3.20 4.89 -14.71
C TRP A 35 -4.48 5.03 -13.90
N LEU A 36 -4.50 4.42 -12.72
CA LEU A 36 -5.59 4.56 -11.77
C LEU A 36 -5.28 5.62 -10.73
N ASP A 37 -6.33 6.20 -10.17
CA ASP A 37 -6.20 6.98 -8.94
C ASP A 37 -5.68 6.06 -7.82
N PRO A 38 -4.73 6.51 -6.98
CA PRO A 38 -4.21 5.70 -5.87
C PRO A 38 -5.31 5.15 -4.95
N ALA A 39 -6.37 5.93 -4.69
CA ALA A 39 -7.48 5.46 -3.85
C ALA A 39 -8.27 4.33 -4.53
N GLU A 40 -8.42 4.36 -5.86
CA GLU A 40 -9.05 3.27 -6.62
C GLU A 40 -8.21 1.99 -6.56
N GLY A 41 -6.90 2.09 -6.82
CA GLY A 41 -5.98 0.95 -6.74
C GLY A 41 -5.93 0.33 -5.33
N MET A 42 -5.94 1.16 -4.29
CA MET A 42 -6.02 0.74 -2.90
C MET A 42 -7.34 0.04 -2.58
N ALA A 43 -8.47 0.63 -2.96
CA ALA A 43 -9.80 0.07 -2.69
C ALA A 43 -9.96 -1.31 -3.34
N GLU A 44 -9.46 -1.50 -4.55
CA GLU A 44 -9.57 -2.79 -5.23
C GLU A 44 -8.73 -3.90 -4.60
N LEU A 45 -7.51 -3.59 -4.15
CA LEU A 45 -6.63 -4.60 -3.56
C LEU A 45 -6.93 -4.86 -2.09
N PHE A 46 -7.36 -3.82 -1.36
CA PHE A 46 -7.39 -3.82 0.10
C PHE A 46 -8.73 -3.39 0.71
N GLY A 47 -9.74 -3.02 -0.09
CA GLY A 47 -11.04 -2.57 0.43
C GLY A 47 -11.82 -3.65 1.19
N GLN A 48 -11.40 -4.92 1.11
CA GLN A 48 -11.95 -6.03 1.89
C GLN A 48 -11.12 -6.40 3.13
N TYR A 49 -10.04 -5.65 3.41
CA TYR A 49 -9.22 -5.89 4.60
C TYR A 49 -9.86 -5.23 5.81
N ASP A 50 -9.80 -5.92 6.95
CA ASP A 50 -10.35 -5.41 8.21
C ASP A 50 -9.27 -4.70 9.02
N LEU A 51 -9.58 -3.52 9.55
CA LEU A 51 -8.75 -2.86 10.54
C LEU A 51 -8.78 -3.68 11.85
N VAL A 52 -7.63 -4.22 12.24
CA VAL A 52 -7.50 -5.08 13.43
C VAL A 52 -6.68 -4.46 14.56
N GLY A 53 -6.03 -3.33 14.31
CA GLY A 53 -5.24 -2.66 15.35
C GLY A 53 -4.70 -1.30 14.94
N ARG A 54 -4.25 -0.55 15.95
CA ARG A 54 -3.53 0.72 15.82
C ARG A 54 -2.29 0.66 16.70
N LEU A 55 -1.16 1.08 16.17
CA LEU A 55 0.14 1.01 16.82
C LEU A 55 0.78 2.39 16.84
N GLU A 56 1.39 2.77 17.96
CA GLU A 56 2.27 3.94 17.99
C GLU A 56 3.52 3.66 17.15
N ALA A 57 3.88 4.61 16.29
CA ALA A 57 5.00 4.46 15.40
C ALA A 57 6.31 4.92 16.03
N LEU A 58 7.32 4.03 16.07
CA LEU A 58 8.69 4.39 16.44
C LEU A 58 9.53 4.85 15.25
N SER A 59 9.23 4.36 14.03
CA SER A 59 10.04 4.61 12.83
C SER A 59 9.22 4.63 11.53
N ALA A 60 7.90 4.74 11.63
CA ALA A 60 7.06 4.92 10.44
C ALA A 60 7.07 6.39 9.99
N PRO A 61 6.70 6.68 8.73
CA PRO A 61 6.59 8.04 8.21
C PRO A 61 5.53 8.91 8.92
N ALA A 62 4.59 8.29 9.64
CA ALA A 62 3.55 8.96 10.40
C ALA A 62 3.52 8.47 11.87
N PRO A 63 2.89 9.23 12.79
CA PRO A 63 2.89 8.91 14.23
C PRO A 63 2.13 7.64 14.62
N GLU A 64 1.18 7.19 13.79
CA GLU A 64 0.36 5.99 14.01
C GLU A 64 0.48 5.05 12.81
N VAL A 65 0.50 3.75 13.07
CA VAL A 65 0.38 2.69 12.07
C VAL A 65 -0.92 1.93 12.30
N LEU A 66 -1.75 1.88 11.26
CA LEU A 66 -2.96 1.10 11.19
C LEU A 66 -2.65 -0.30 10.65
N LEU A 67 -3.13 -1.33 11.35
CA LEU A 67 -2.90 -2.73 11.01
C LEU A 67 -4.16 -3.33 10.39
N TYR A 68 -4.05 -3.78 9.15
CA TYR A 68 -5.16 -4.35 8.37
C TYR A 68 -4.91 -5.83 8.06
N ARG A 69 -5.93 -6.66 8.29
CA ARG A 69 -5.87 -8.11 8.06
C ARG A 69 -6.59 -8.50 6.76
N PRO A 70 -5.97 -9.34 5.91
CA PRO A 70 -6.66 -9.91 4.75
C PRO A 70 -7.76 -10.88 5.18
N PRO A 71 -8.91 -10.93 4.46
CA PRO A 71 -10.01 -11.82 4.80
C PRO A 71 -9.72 -13.30 4.49
N SER A 72 -8.76 -13.60 3.61
CA SER A 72 -8.30 -14.97 3.33
C SER A 72 -6.92 -14.99 2.68
N GLY A 73 -6.33 -16.19 2.54
CA GLY A 73 -5.01 -16.38 1.91
C GLY A 73 -4.93 -15.87 0.46
N ARG A 74 -6.05 -15.87 -0.30
CA ARG A 74 -6.11 -15.28 -1.64
C ARG A 74 -5.92 -13.76 -1.60
N TRP A 75 -6.50 -13.09 -0.60
CA TRP A 75 -6.34 -11.65 -0.46
C TRP A 75 -4.96 -11.31 0.10
N ARG A 76 -4.41 -12.15 0.98
CA ARG A 76 -3.04 -12.00 1.51
C ARG A 76 -2.00 -11.94 0.39
N SER A 77 -2.14 -12.75 -0.67
CA SER A 77 -1.20 -12.71 -1.80
C SER A 77 -1.23 -11.39 -2.58
N HIS A 78 -2.17 -10.47 -2.33
CA HIS A 78 -2.11 -9.13 -2.92
C HIS A 78 -0.90 -8.34 -2.42
N LEU A 79 -0.41 -8.66 -1.21
CA LEU A 79 0.79 -8.05 -0.62
C LEU A 79 2.06 -8.41 -1.39
N ASP A 80 2.08 -9.53 -2.12
CA ASP A 80 3.25 -9.98 -2.88
C ASP A 80 3.62 -9.05 -4.05
N ALA A 81 2.74 -8.10 -4.40
CA ALA A 81 3.01 -7.06 -5.39
C ALA A 81 3.84 -5.87 -4.85
N PHE A 82 4.15 -5.87 -3.56
CA PHE A 82 4.86 -4.80 -2.88
C PHE A 82 6.13 -5.34 -2.18
N PRO A 83 7.18 -4.52 -2.03
CA PRO A 83 8.33 -4.85 -1.20
C PRO A 83 7.96 -4.94 0.28
N LYS A 84 8.38 -6.05 0.91
CA LYS A 84 8.16 -6.31 2.34
C LYS A 84 8.92 -5.31 3.21
N ARG A 85 8.24 -4.76 4.22
CA ARG A 85 8.82 -3.87 5.26
C ARG A 85 9.49 -2.60 4.73
N ILE A 86 9.09 -2.16 3.54
CA ILE A 86 9.46 -0.87 2.98
C ILE A 86 8.23 0.03 2.98
N TRP A 87 8.40 1.30 3.37
CA TRP A 87 7.33 2.28 3.31
C TRP A 87 7.27 2.88 1.90
N LEU A 88 6.09 2.83 1.31
CA LEU A 88 5.80 3.37 -0.01
C LEU A 88 4.78 4.49 0.14
N GLU A 89 5.04 5.64 -0.46
CA GLU A 89 4.09 6.73 -0.54
C GLU A 89 3.03 6.39 -1.60
N VAL A 90 1.78 6.24 -1.14
CA VAL A 90 0.62 5.90 -1.97
C VAL A 90 -0.02 7.16 -2.55
N SER A 91 -0.16 8.16 -1.69
CA SER A 91 -0.68 9.49 -2.00
C SER A 91 -0.06 10.47 -1.01
N PRO A 92 -0.16 11.80 -1.23
CA PRO A 92 0.31 12.76 -0.25
C PRO A 92 -0.25 12.44 1.15
N GLU A 93 0.65 12.35 2.12
CA GLU A 93 0.33 12.05 3.53
C GLU A 93 -0.19 10.62 3.81
N LEU A 94 -0.01 9.67 2.89
CA LEU A 94 -0.37 8.27 3.09
C LEU A 94 0.75 7.34 2.66
N TRP A 95 1.23 6.53 3.60
CA TRP A 95 2.24 5.51 3.35
C TRP A 95 1.68 4.10 3.60
N LEU A 96 2.15 3.17 2.78
CA LEU A 96 1.82 1.75 2.82
C LEU A 96 3.09 0.93 3.07
N SER A 97 2.97 -0.10 3.90
CA SER A 97 3.93 -1.19 4.00
C SER A 97 3.21 -2.50 4.32
N HIS A 98 3.95 -3.58 4.48
CA HIS A 98 3.41 -4.84 4.95
C HIS A 98 4.48 -5.72 5.60
N ASP A 99 4.03 -6.61 6.48
CA ASP A 99 4.87 -7.59 7.19
C ASP A 99 4.71 -9.03 6.66
N ASP A 100 4.06 -9.19 5.49
CA ASP A 100 3.65 -10.45 4.82
C ASP A 100 2.30 -11.03 5.27
N GLU A 101 1.84 -10.64 6.45
CA GLU A 101 0.57 -11.10 7.03
C GLU A 101 -0.48 -9.98 7.08
N HIS A 102 -0.03 -8.75 7.29
CA HIS A 102 -0.86 -7.58 7.44
C HIS A 102 -0.41 -6.47 6.50
N LEU A 103 -1.40 -5.71 6.04
CA LEU A 103 -1.20 -4.40 5.46
C LEU A 103 -0.99 -3.38 6.59
N LEU A 104 0.01 -2.52 6.44
CA LEU A 104 0.34 -1.43 7.35
C LEU A 104 0.09 -0.11 6.63
N LEU A 105 -0.79 0.73 7.18
CA LEU A 105 -1.03 2.08 6.67
C LEU A 105 -0.59 3.10 7.71
N ALA A 106 0.19 4.09 7.29
CA ALA A 106 0.63 5.18 8.15
C ALA A 106 0.13 6.50 7.55
N PRO A 107 -1.05 7.00 7.92
CA PRO A 107 -1.53 8.30 7.48
C PRO A 107 -0.91 9.42 8.34
N ALA A 108 -0.30 10.45 7.72
CA ALA A 108 0.14 11.63 8.47
C ALA A 108 -1.02 12.54 8.88
N ASN A 109 -2.17 12.40 8.19
CA ASN A 109 -3.39 13.14 8.48
C ASN A 109 -4.53 12.20 8.91
N PRO A 110 -5.05 12.35 10.14
CA PRO A 110 -6.15 11.52 10.65
C PRO A 110 -7.42 11.56 9.78
N LEU A 111 -7.64 12.61 8.97
CA LEU A 111 -8.81 12.73 8.10
C LEU A 111 -8.78 11.76 6.91
N HIS A 112 -7.60 11.28 6.48
CA HIS A 112 -7.49 10.26 5.42
C HIS A 112 -7.99 8.88 5.88
N MET A 113 -8.19 8.66 7.18
CA MET A 113 -8.69 7.40 7.73
C MET A 113 -10.13 7.09 7.31
N GLU A 114 -10.97 8.09 7.04
CA GLU A 114 -12.39 7.87 6.77
C GLU A 114 -12.69 7.47 5.31
N ASN A 115 -11.78 7.77 4.39
CA ASN A 115 -12.02 7.62 2.95
C ASN A 115 -11.38 6.36 2.34
N LEU A 116 -10.27 5.87 2.89
CA LEU A 116 -9.50 4.75 2.30
C LEU A 116 -10.20 3.39 2.41
N THR A 117 -11.18 3.24 3.31
CA THR A 117 -11.91 1.98 3.53
C THR A 117 -13.41 2.08 3.23
N ARG A 118 -13.89 3.22 2.71
CA ARG A 118 -15.30 3.43 2.34
C ARG A 118 -15.55 3.37 0.84
N GLY A 119 -14.65 2.74 0.07
CA GLY A 119 -14.91 2.39 -1.32
C GLY A 119 -15.97 1.30 -1.43
N ALA A 120 -17.25 1.68 -1.29
CA ALA A 120 -18.44 0.94 -1.70
C ALA A 120 -19.54 1.91 -2.11
#